data_AF-A0A3P5XZD1-F1
#
_entry.id   AF-A0A3P5XZD1-F1
#
_cell.length_a   1.000
_cell.length_b   1.000
_cell.length_c   1.000
_cell.angle_alpha   90.00
_cell.angle_beta   90.00
_cell.angle_gamma   90.00
#
_symmetry.space_group_name_H-M   'P 1'
#
loop_
_entity.id
_entity.type
_entity.pdbx_description
1 polymer ?
#
loop_
_entity_poly.entity_id
_entity_poly.type
_entity_poly.pdbx_seq_one_letter_code
_entity_poly.pdbx_strand_id
1 'polypeptide(L)' 'MTLIASTASPYKFPRVVVEAITDQMVADDFETVEQLNPLSQVMQPKVVVGLQEPAICHSLLVKTKEMQTAVEDYLDL' A
#
# COMPACT_ATOMS: atom_id res chain seq x y z
N MET A 1 22.35 -0.94 24.30
CA MET A 1 20.99 -1.46 24.00
C MET A 1 20.56 -0.83 22.70
N THR A 2 20.18 -1.63 21.71
CA THR A 2 19.74 -1.12 20.40
C THR A 2 18.24 -1.34 20.29
N LEU A 3 17.49 -0.26 20.04
CA LEU A 3 16.05 -0.30 19.76
C LEU A 3 15.86 -0.04 18.27
N ILE A 4 15.08 -0.89 17.60
CA ILE A 4 14.72 -0.71 16.19
C ILE A 4 13.20 -0.50 16.13
N ALA A 5 12.77 0.63 15.57
CA ALA A 5 11.35 0.93 15.39
C ALA A 5 10.88 0.42 14.02
N SER A 6 9.96 -0.55 14.02
CA SER A 6 9.28 -1.01 12.81
C SER A 6 8.11 -0.05 12.49
N THR A 7 8.35 0.90 11.59
CA THR A 7 7.41 2.01 11.29
C THR A 7 6.31 1.62 10.30
N ALA A 8 6.43 0.47 9.62
CA ALA A 8 5.47 -0.03 8.67
C ALA A 8 5.45 -1.56 8.62
N SER A 9 4.28 -2.12 8.28
CA SER A 9 4.14 -3.54 7.98
C SER A 9 4.83 -3.89 6.65
N PRO A 10 5.46 -5.07 6.52
CA PRO A 10 6.00 -5.58 5.24
C PRO A 10 4.97 -5.56 4.10
N TYR A 11 3.69 -5.78 4.41
CA TYR A 11 2.59 -5.79 3.43
C TYR A 11 2.29 -4.42 2.82
N LYS A 12 2.87 -3.32 3.34
CA LYS A 12 2.80 -2.00 2.68
C LYS A 12 3.79 -1.88 1.51
N PHE A 13 4.83 -2.73 1.48
CA PHE A 13 5.90 -2.71 0.47
C PHE A 13 6.25 -4.12 -0.02
N PRO A 14 5.27 -4.90 -0.52
CA PRO A 14 5.46 -6.33 -0.78
C PRO A 14 6.59 -6.62 -1.78
N ARG A 15 6.68 -5.85 -2.87
CA ARG A 15 7.75 -5.94 -3.89
C ARG A 15 9.15 -5.81 -3.31
N VAL A 16 9.39 -4.75 -2.55
CA VAL A 16 10.71 -4.48 -1.95
C VAL A 16 11.09 -5.61 -0.98
N VAL A 17 10.14 -6.12 -0.21
CA VAL A 17 10.41 -7.18 0.78
C VAL A 17 10.68 -8.53 0.11
N VAL A 18 9.86 -8.93 -0.87
CA VAL A 18 10.06 -10.20 -1.59
C VAL A 18 11.34 -10.19 -2.41
N GLU A 19 11.63 -9.09 -3.12
CA GLU A 19 12.87 -8.94 -3.88
C GLU A 19 14.09 -9.03 -2.94
N ALA A 20 14.05 -8.36 -1.79
CA ALA A 20 15.16 -8.41 -0.82
C ALA A 20 15.38 -9.80 -0.18
N ILE A 21 14.36 -10.66 -0.14
CA ILE A 21 14.48 -12.02 0.44
C ILE A 21 14.86 -13.06 -0.63
N THR A 22 14.39 -12.87 -1.87
CA THR A 22 14.43 -13.90 -2.92
C THR A 22 15.38 -13.56 -4.08
N ASP A 23 15.87 -12.32 -4.17
CA ASP A 23 16.55 -11.76 -5.34
C ASP A 23 15.73 -11.86 -6.65
N GLN A 24 14.39 -11.98 -6.55
CA GLN A 24 13.48 -12.04 -7.69
C GLN A 24 12.63 -10.78 -7.80
N MET A 25 12.57 -10.22 -9.01
CA MET A 25 11.73 -9.07 -9.31
C MET A 25 10.35 -9.54 -9.80
N VAL A 26 9.33 -9.32 -8.97
CA VAL A 26 7.92 -9.54 -9.32
C VAL A 26 7.31 -8.22 -9.79
N ALA A 27 6.59 -8.25 -10.91
CA ALA A 27 6.01 -7.05 -11.51
C ALA A 27 4.70 -6.62 -10.84
N ASP A 28 3.89 -7.59 -10.40
CA ASP A 28 2.55 -7.36 -9.83
C ASP A 28 2.57 -7.28 -8.30
N ASP A 29 2.01 -6.20 -7.75
CA ASP A 29 1.94 -5.97 -6.31
C ASP A 29 1.05 -7.03 -5.61
N PHE A 30 -0.05 -7.45 -6.24
CA PHE A 30 -0.97 -8.42 -5.64
C PHE A 30 -0.39 -9.83 -5.61
N GLU A 31 0.22 -10.28 -6.71
CA GLU A 31 1.00 -11.53 -6.71
C GLU A 31 2.09 -11.51 -5.63
N THR A 32 2.76 -10.38 -5.45
CA THR A 32 3.83 -10.28 -4.47
C THR A 32 3.32 -10.36 -3.03
N VAL A 33 2.11 -9.87 -2.74
CA VAL A 33 1.47 -10.03 -1.43
C VAL A 33 1.25 -11.51 -1.10
N GLU A 34 0.83 -12.32 -2.07
CA GLU A 34 0.63 -13.77 -1.90
C GLU A 34 1.96 -14.49 -1.65
N GLN A 35 3.03 -14.12 -2.36
CA GLN A 35 4.38 -14.65 -2.14
C GLN A 35 4.97 -14.24 -0.78
N LEU A 36 4.65 -13.03 -0.31
CA LEU A 36 5.14 -12.51 0.97
C LEU A 36 4.55 -13.25 2.18
N ASN A 37 3.33 -13.77 2.07
CA ASN A 37 2.62 -14.43 3.17
C ASN A 37 3.44 -15.59 3.80
N PRO A 38 3.92 -16.59 3.03
CA PRO A 38 4.77 -17.65 3.59
C PRO A 38 6.17 -17.17 4.02
N LEU A 39 6.69 -16.08 3.43
CA LEU A 39 8.03 -15.56 3.73
C LEU A 39 8.07 -14.73 5.03
N SER A 40 7.06 -13.89 5.26
CA SER A 40 7.10 -12.88 6.32
C SER A 40 6.86 -13.44 7.71
N GLN A 41 6.15 -14.57 7.84
CA GLN A 41 5.65 -15.12 9.12
C GLN A 41 4.82 -14.12 9.95
N VAL A 42 4.38 -13.01 9.33
CA VAL A 42 3.52 -11.99 9.94
C VAL A 42 2.13 -12.14 9.35
N MET A 43 1.10 -12.09 10.21
CA MET A 43 -0.29 -12.17 9.78
C MET A 43 -0.61 -11.06 8.75
N GLN A 44 -1.12 -11.47 7.59
CA GLN A 44 -1.61 -10.54 6.57
C GLN A 44 -2.76 -9.69 7.15
N PRO A 45 -2.70 -8.35 7.07
CA PRO A 45 -3.78 -7.50 7.55
C PRO A 45 -5.05 -7.70 6.73
N LYS A 46 -6.22 -7.72 7.40
CA LYS A 46 -7.54 -7.89 6.74
C LYS A 46 -7.81 -6.87 5.63
N VAL A 47 -7.29 -5.65 5.75
CA VAL A 47 -7.43 -4.58 4.74
C VAL A 47 -6.65 -4.86 3.46
N VAL A 48 -5.63 -5.72 3.50
CA VAL A 48 -4.84 -6.12 2.34
C VAL A 48 -5.46 -7.31 1.62
N VAL A 49 -6.19 -8.17 2.36
CA VAL A 49 -6.93 -9.31 1.78
C VAL A 49 -8.04 -8.78 0.86
N GLY A 50 -8.00 -9.14 -0.42
CA GLY A 50 -9.00 -8.69 -1.40
C GLY A 50 -8.90 -7.21 -1.74
N LEU A 51 -7.75 -6.55 -1.51
CA LEU A 51 -7.58 -5.12 -1.76
C LEU A 51 -7.87 -4.70 -3.22
N GLN A 52 -7.76 -5.63 -4.16
CA GLN A 52 -8.10 -5.45 -5.58
C GLN A 52 -9.62 -5.44 -5.88
N GLU A 53 -10.47 -5.88 -4.95
CA GLU A 53 -11.91 -6.05 -5.19
C GLU A 53 -12.71 -4.73 -5.17
N PRO A 54 -12.46 -3.79 -4.23
CA PRO A 54 -13.19 -2.52 -4.19
C PRO A 54 -12.85 -1.61 -5.37
N ALA A 55 -13.85 -0.84 -5.82
CA ALA A 55 -13.64 0.19 -6.82
C ALA A 55 -12.81 1.37 -6.26
N ILE A 56 -12.04 2.01 -7.13
CA ILE A 56 -11.28 3.23 -6.77
C ILE A 56 -12.28 4.36 -6.53
N CYS A 57 -12.33 4.87 -5.30
CA CYS A 57 -13.24 5.95 -4.92
C CYS A 57 -12.80 7.36 -5.37
N HIS A 58 -11.52 7.54 -5.68
CA HIS A 58 -10.94 8.85 -5.99
C HIS A 58 -10.35 8.86 -7.41
N SER A 59 -10.91 9.69 -8.27
CA SER A 59 -10.44 9.90 -9.65
C SER A 59 -10.11 11.35 -9.97
N LEU A 60 -10.40 12.28 -9.05
CA LEU A 60 -10.14 13.71 -9.22
C LEU A 60 -8.64 14.01 -9.10
N LEU A 61 -8.07 14.60 -10.15
CA LEU A 61 -6.72 15.15 -10.13
C LEU A 61 -6.80 16.67 -9.99
N VAL A 62 -6.21 17.21 -8.92
CA VAL A 62 -6.23 18.63 -8.60
C VAL A 62 -4.81 19.16 -8.58
N LYS A 63 -4.57 20.31 -9.22
CA LYS A 63 -3.26 20.97 -9.10
C LYS A 63 -3.13 21.56 -7.69
N THR A 64 -1.90 21.70 -7.20
CA THR A 64 -1.64 22.26 -5.86
C THR A 64 -2.33 23.61 -5.63
N LYS A 65 -2.41 24.47 -6.66
CA LYS A 65 -3.06 25.79 -6.59
C LYS A 65 -4.59 25.73 -6.49
N GLU A 66 -5.19 24.62 -6.88
CA GLU A 66 -6.65 24.42 -6.97
C GLU A 66 -7.17 23.58 -5.79
N MET A 67 -6.30 23.13 -4.87
CA MET A 67 -6.68 22.24 -3.76
C MET A 67 -7.74 22.84 -2.84
N GLN A 68 -7.65 24.15 -2.56
CA GLN A 68 -8.63 24.81 -1.68
C GLN A 68 -10.03 24.72 -2.29
N THR A 69 -10.17 25.15 -3.54
CA THR A 69 -11.45 25.11 -4.27
C THR A 69 -12.00 23.69 -4.35
N ALA A 70 -11.17 22.70 -4.66
CA ALA A 70 -11.62 21.31 -4.70
C ALA A 70 -12.16 20.82 -3.35
N VAL A 71 -11.55 21.23 -2.23
CA VAL A 71 -12.05 20.88 -0.89
C VAL A 71 -13.35 21.64 -0.56
N GLU A 72 -13.45 22.91 -0.93
CA GLU A 72 -14.68 23.70 -0.78
C GLU A 72 -15.84 23.07 -1.56
N ASP A 73 -15.60 22.65 -2.81
CA ASP A 73 -16.57 21.96 -3.65
C ASP A 73 -17.05 20.63 -3.03
N TYR A 74 -16.17 19.85 -2.38
CA TYR A 74 -16.56 18.61 -1.69
C TYR A 74 -17.39 18.84 -0.42
N LEU A 75 -17.29 20.03 0.17
CA LEU A 75 -17.94 20.39 1.41
C LEU A 75 -19.20 21.26 1.20
N ASP A 76 -19.55 21.55 -0.06
CA ASP A 76 -20.63 22.48 -0.44
C ASP A 76 -20.47 23.89 0.18
N LEU A 77 -19.24 24.43 0.15
CA LEU A 77 -18.86 25.73 0.75
C LEU A 77 -18.63 26.86 -0.26
#